data_AF-A0A327WAW7-F1
#
_entry.id   AF-A0A327WAW7-F1
#
_cell.length_a   1.000
_cell.length_b   1.000
_cell.length_c   1.000
_cell.angle_alpha   90.00
_cell.angle_beta   90.00
_cell.angle_gamma   90.00
#
_symmetry.space_group_name_H-M   'P 1'
#
loop_
_entity.id
_entity.type
_entity.pdbx_description
1 polymer ?
#
loop_
_entity_poly.entity_id
_entity_poly.type
_entity_poly.pdbx_seq_one_letter_code
_entity_poly.pdbx_strand_id
1 'polypeptide(L)'
;MTPESLSDNEQDYIDGLLHHNPDVINSIYQKFAVKAQRFIQQKGGSVRDAAHIFEEVLLDIYFYVRRHPLQVSSFDAFLILLSKRVWEKEVERRGQRIPGLEADETATLGREDMIDLEDVLKEGEKRRMAYHQYLQLDDSCKEVIKWALTDCLQSDIAAELKIPVAELPARRADCFHRLFRNIDGALKTSDAPSETEIGNADAYLSNFMNEADKKAYADKLRTNITLSSQVKRFDLIRKLLAQRICTDTDRDELQHQLYAHRNAWFSSKDTSVTPIRNYIIGVAILAIGLATMLYISPWRKNIYSQFSSTEMQAFGNDSLDLPQDIMAEFNRGHFSDALQHLNAVLEKNPENIYARYFRGVCLVDLNQIEAARKDLLMVYNGDNKIRYEAAFYIALSYLKEGHKQECLDWLVQIPEGAPNYIKVQKLIEELKG
;
A
#
# COMPACT_ATOMS: atom_id res chain seq x y z
N MET A 1 26.41 8.55 27.19
CA MET A 1 25.38 7.79 27.92
C MET A 1 24.82 6.76 26.96
N THR A 2 25.32 5.53 27.06
CA THR A 2 24.73 4.36 26.42
C THR A 2 23.35 4.13 27.04
N PRO A 3 22.28 3.84 26.27
CA PRO A 3 21.00 3.50 26.86
C PRO A 3 21.17 2.21 27.66
N GLU A 4 20.79 2.23 28.93
CA GLU A 4 20.73 1.03 29.78
C GLU A 4 19.82 -0.01 29.12
N SER A 5 20.30 -1.26 29.10
CA SER A 5 19.57 -2.45 28.69
C SER A 5 18.32 -2.61 29.57
N LEU A 6 17.13 -2.39 29.01
CA LEU A 6 15.86 -2.49 29.74
C LEU A 6 15.37 -3.94 29.95
N SER A 7 16.14 -4.97 29.57
CA SER A 7 15.77 -6.38 29.75
C SER A 7 17.03 -7.23 29.79
N ASP A 8 17.48 -7.54 31.01
CA ASP A 8 18.51 -8.55 31.29
C ASP A 8 17.88 -9.91 31.62
N ASN A 9 16.56 -9.97 31.83
CA ASN A 9 15.81 -11.20 32.02
C ASN A 9 15.09 -11.61 30.71
N GLU A 10 15.34 -12.84 30.26
CA GLU A 10 14.78 -13.41 29.02
C GLU A 10 13.24 -13.44 29.06
N GLN A 11 12.65 -13.59 30.25
CA GLN A 11 11.21 -13.63 30.42
C GLN A 11 10.53 -12.28 30.15
N ASP A 12 11.24 -11.16 30.32
CA ASP A 12 10.69 -9.82 30.13
C ASP A 12 10.23 -9.60 28.68
N TYR A 13 10.84 -10.30 27.70
CA TYR A 13 10.40 -10.24 26.30
C TYR A 13 9.02 -10.86 26.09
N ILE A 14 8.75 -12.00 26.73
CA ILE A 14 7.46 -12.69 26.66
C ILE A 14 6.40 -11.85 27.37
N ASP A 15 6.71 -11.35 28.57
CA ASP A 15 5.79 -10.53 29.34
C ASP A 15 5.53 -9.19 28.65
N GLY A 16 6.53 -8.59 28.03
CA GLY A 16 6.36 -7.38 27.23
C GLY A 16 5.50 -7.59 25.98
N LEU A 17 5.61 -8.73 25.30
CA LEU A 17 4.71 -9.09 24.20
C LEU A 17 3.27 -9.29 24.69
N LEU A 18 3.08 -9.97 25.82
CA LEU A 18 1.76 -10.24 26.39
C LEU A 18 1.03 -8.95 26.80
N HIS A 19 1.77 -7.96 27.31
CA HIS A 19 1.22 -6.68 27.77
C HIS A 19 1.40 -5.52 26.78
N HIS A 20 1.78 -5.83 25.53
CA HIS A 20 1.98 -4.87 24.44
C HIS A 20 2.92 -3.69 24.78
N ASN A 21 3.96 -3.96 25.58
CA ASN A 21 4.91 -2.94 26.02
C ASN A 21 5.75 -2.45 24.82
N PRO A 22 5.60 -1.17 24.39
CA PRO A 22 6.28 -0.65 23.20
C PRO A 22 7.81 -0.69 23.30
N ASP A 23 8.38 -0.45 24.48
CA ASP A 23 9.83 -0.42 24.69
C ASP A 23 10.43 -1.82 24.57
N VAL A 24 9.74 -2.82 25.11
CA VAL A 24 10.14 -4.22 25.00
C VAL A 24 10.03 -4.69 23.56
N ILE A 25 8.93 -4.39 22.88
CA ILE A 25 8.73 -4.75 21.46
C ILE A 25 9.81 -4.10 20.59
N ASN A 26 10.14 -2.82 20.82
CA ASN A 26 11.25 -2.17 20.12
C ASN A 26 12.60 -2.87 20.39
N SER A 27 12.87 -3.27 21.65
CA SER A 27 14.06 -4.04 22.02
C SER A 27 14.12 -5.40 21.31
N ILE A 28 12.99 -6.12 21.18
CA ILE A 28 12.90 -7.38 20.43
C ILE A 28 13.34 -7.18 18.98
N TYR A 29 12.80 -6.17 18.30
CA TYR A 29 13.19 -5.88 16.92
C TYR A 29 14.66 -5.48 16.82
N GLN A 30 15.12 -4.58 17.69
CA GLN A 30 16.51 -4.11 17.70
C GLN A 30 17.53 -5.25 17.87
N LYS A 31 17.24 -6.21 18.76
CA LYS A 31 18.16 -7.30 19.09
C LYS A 31 18.07 -8.47 18.11
N PHE A 32 16.88 -8.78 17.59
CA PHE A 32 16.63 -10.07 16.93
C PHE A 32 16.25 -9.99 15.44
N ALA A 33 15.68 -8.87 14.97
CA ALA A 33 15.16 -8.77 13.59
C ALA A 33 16.25 -9.03 12.53
N VAL A 34 17.43 -8.44 12.71
CA VAL A 34 18.56 -8.60 11.78
C VAL A 34 19.08 -10.05 11.75
N LYS A 35 19.08 -10.75 12.89
CA LYS A 35 19.49 -12.17 12.97
C LYS A 35 18.50 -13.05 12.19
N ALA A 36 17.20 -12.87 12.44
CA ALA A 36 16.15 -13.58 11.72
C ALA A 36 16.20 -13.30 10.21
N GLN A 37 16.39 -12.03 9.81
CA GLN A 37 16.53 -11.65 8.40
C GLN A 37 17.69 -12.35 7.72
N ARG A 38 18.89 -12.31 8.33
CA ARG A 38 20.08 -12.96 7.76
C ARG A 38 19.85 -14.44 7.52
N PHE A 39 19.28 -15.14 8.50
CA PHE A 39 18.99 -16.58 8.36
C PHE A 39 18.03 -16.84 7.18
N ILE A 40 16.90 -16.13 7.16
CA ILE A 40 15.86 -16.36 6.15
C ILE A 40 16.41 -16.07 4.74
N GLN A 41 17.23 -15.02 4.59
CA GLN A 41 17.90 -14.71 3.33
C GLN A 41 18.94 -15.77 2.91
N GLN A 42 19.71 -16.31 3.85
CA GLN A 42 20.65 -17.42 3.57
C GLN A 42 19.93 -18.67 3.08
N LYS A 43 18.67 -18.86 3.47
CA LYS A 43 17.81 -19.98 3.04
C LYS A 43 16.88 -19.61 1.87
N GLY A 44 17.23 -18.59 1.09
CA GLY A 44 16.54 -18.23 -0.15
C GLY A 44 15.29 -17.37 0.01
N GLY A 45 14.99 -16.90 1.23
CA GLY A 45 13.90 -15.95 1.48
C GLY A 45 14.27 -14.51 1.12
N SER A 46 13.26 -13.69 0.85
CA SER A 46 13.42 -12.24 0.68
C SER A 46 13.39 -11.50 2.02
N VAL A 47 13.74 -10.21 2.03
CA VAL A 47 13.54 -9.34 3.20
C VAL A 47 12.06 -9.30 3.61
N ARG A 48 11.15 -9.35 2.63
CA ARG A 48 9.70 -9.42 2.86
C ARG A 48 9.28 -10.72 3.52
N ASP A 49 9.85 -11.85 3.10
CA ASP A 49 9.63 -13.14 3.77
C ASP A 49 10.12 -13.07 5.21
N ALA A 50 11.30 -12.51 5.45
CA ALA A 50 11.84 -12.36 6.80
C ALA A 50 10.94 -11.50 7.70
N ALA A 51 10.48 -10.37 7.17
CA ALA A 51 9.57 -9.45 7.84
C ALA A 51 8.26 -10.16 8.25
N HIS A 52 7.69 -10.94 7.33
CA HIS A 52 6.45 -11.68 7.54
C HIS A 52 6.63 -12.80 8.57
N ILE A 53 7.67 -13.62 8.43
CA ILE A 53 7.94 -14.75 9.34
C ILE A 53 8.20 -14.23 10.76
N PHE A 54 8.98 -13.16 10.90
CA PHE A 54 9.27 -12.58 12.21
C PHE A 54 8.00 -12.07 12.90
N GLU A 55 7.14 -11.35 12.17
CA GLU A 55 5.84 -10.89 12.68
C GLU A 55 4.93 -12.07 13.07
N GLU A 56 4.82 -13.10 12.22
CA GLU A 56 4.01 -14.29 12.51
C GLU A 56 4.50 -15.04 13.75
N VAL A 57 5.81 -15.16 13.93
CA VAL A 57 6.40 -15.86 15.08
C VAL A 57 6.12 -15.10 16.38
N LEU A 58 6.24 -13.77 16.38
CA LEU A 58 5.89 -12.96 17.55
C LEU A 58 4.40 -13.09 17.90
N LEU A 59 3.52 -13.11 16.88
CA LEU A 59 2.09 -13.37 17.09
C LEU A 59 1.83 -14.79 17.60
N ASP A 60 2.56 -15.81 17.14
CA ASP A 60 2.41 -17.17 17.64
C ASP A 60 2.75 -17.30 19.11
N ILE A 61 3.86 -16.67 19.54
CA ILE A 61 4.26 -16.59 20.94
C ILE A 61 3.17 -15.89 21.75
N TYR A 62 2.71 -14.71 21.30
CA TYR A 62 1.65 -13.96 21.96
C TYR A 62 0.38 -14.79 22.18
N PHE A 63 -0.13 -15.43 21.12
CA PHE A 63 -1.35 -16.23 21.23
C PHE A 63 -1.19 -17.46 22.15
N TYR A 64 -0.01 -18.07 22.15
CA TYR A 64 0.28 -19.22 23.01
C TYR A 64 0.33 -18.81 24.49
N VAL A 65 1.07 -17.74 24.80
CA VAL A 65 1.29 -17.25 26.18
C VAL A 65 0.00 -16.79 26.86
N ARG A 66 -0.97 -16.28 26.09
CA ARG A 66 -2.31 -15.93 26.62
C ARG A 66 -3.07 -17.12 27.22
N ARG A 67 -2.66 -18.36 26.92
CA ARG A 67 -3.36 -19.59 27.32
C ARG A 67 -2.49 -20.54 28.11
N HIS A 68 -1.20 -20.50 27.87
CA HIS A 68 -0.21 -21.42 28.41
C HIS A 68 0.93 -20.62 29.04
N PRO A 69 1.36 -20.94 30.27
CA PRO A 69 2.59 -20.37 30.78
C PRO A 69 3.74 -20.83 29.88
N LEU A 70 4.57 -19.88 29.44
CA LEU A 70 5.77 -20.14 28.65
C LEU A 70 6.96 -19.57 29.43
N GLN A 71 7.95 -20.40 29.67
CA GLN A 71 9.20 -20.03 30.32
C GLN A 71 10.33 -20.44 29.39
N VAL A 72 11.21 -19.50 29.05
CA VAL A 72 12.31 -19.78 28.13
C VAL A 72 13.64 -19.51 28.83
N SER A 73 14.58 -20.45 28.69
CA SER A 73 15.94 -20.26 29.20
C SER A 73 16.72 -19.20 28.40
N SER A 74 16.42 -19.06 27.11
CA SER A 74 16.95 -18.03 26.23
C SER A 74 15.93 -17.68 25.15
N PHE A 75 15.41 -16.45 25.22
CA PHE A 75 14.46 -15.92 24.25
C PHE A 75 15.12 -15.75 22.87
N ASP A 76 16.40 -15.35 22.80
CA ASP A 76 17.14 -15.26 21.53
C ASP A 76 17.18 -16.61 20.81
N ALA A 77 17.63 -17.67 21.48
CA ALA A 77 17.71 -19.00 20.90
C ALA A 77 16.32 -19.54 20.52
N PHE A 78 15.33 -19.34 21.40
CA PHE A 78 13.94 -19.76 21.17
C PHE A 78 13.33 -19.06 19.95
N LEU A 79 13.36 -17.72 19.90
CA LEU A 79 12.75 -16.91 18.85
C LEU A 79 13.38 -17.18 17.49
N ILE A 80 14.73 -17.26 17.45
CA ILE A 80 15.44 -17.54 16.22
C ILE A 80 15.11 -18.95 15.74
N LEU A 81 15.19 -19.98 16.58
CA LEU A 81 14.87 -21.35 16.16
C LEU A 81 13.41 -21.48 15.70
N LEU A 82 12.46 -20.88 16.41
CA LEU A 82 11.05 -20.89 16.01
C LEU A 82 10.86 -20.22 14.63
N SER A 83 11.54 -19.09 14.37
CA SER A 83 11.55 -18.44 13.05
C SER A 83 12.10 -19.34 11.95
N LYS A 84 13.14 -20.12 12.24
CA LYS A 84 13.69 -21.11 11.30
C LYS A 84 12.67 -22.18 10.95
N ARG A 85 12.01 -22.76 11.97
CA ARG A 85 10.98 -23.79 11.78
C ARG A 85 9.77 -23.29 11.01
N VAL A 86 9.29 -22.09 11.30
CA VAL A 86 8.16 -21.49 10.57
C VAL A 86 8.55 -21.22 9.10
N TRP A 87 9.76 -20.73 8.83
CA TRP A 87 10.27 -20.57 7.46
C TRP A 87 10.40 -21.91 6.74
N GLU A 88 10.89 -22.94 7.40
CA GLU A 88 11.00 -24.29 6.83
C GLU A 88 9.66 -24.79 6.31
N LYS A 89 8.64 -24.66 7.15
CA LYS A 89 7.25 -25.02 6.82
C LYS A 89 6.68 -24.20 5.68
N GLU A 90 7.03 -22.92 5.61
CA GLU A 90 6.61 -22.05 4.51
C GLU A 90 7.26 -22.46 3.18
N VAL A 91 8.55 -22.79 3.17
CA VAL A 91 9.24 -23.26 1.97
C VAL A 91 8.71 -24.63 1.52
N GLU A 92 8.42 -25.55 2.45
CA GLU A 92 7.76 -26.83 2.18
C GLU A 92 6.41 -26.62 1.48
N ARG A 93 5.57 -25.68 1.96
CA ARG A 93 4.28 -25.33 1.33
C ARG A 93 4.45 -24.77 -0.08
N ARG A 94 5.54 -24.05 -0.35
CA ARG A 94 5.88 -23.53 -1.69
C ARG A 94 6.40 -24.62 -2.65
N GLY A 95 6.52 -25.87 -2.20
CA GLY A 95 7.03 -26.98 -3.00
C GLY A 95 8.53 -26.90 -3.29
N GLN A 96 9.25 -26.09 -2.51
CA GLN A 96 10.69 -25.87 -2.66
C GLN A 96 11.46 -26.76 -1.67
N ARG A 97 12.72 -27.07 -1.97
CA ARG A 97 13.64 -27.78 -1.06
C ARG A 97 14.64 -26.80 -0.47
N ILE A 98 14.82 -26.85 0.84
CA ILE A 98 15.82 -26.04 1.56
C ILE A 98 17.17 -26.78 1.49
N PRO A 99 18.24 -26.17 0.97
CA PRO A 99 19.57 -26.73 1.06
C PRO A 99 20.06 -26.79 2.51
N GLY A 100 20.37 -28.00 2.99
CA GLY A 100 21.14 -28.30 4.20
C GLY A 100 20.64 -27.64 5.50
N LEU A 101 19.82 -28.33 6.28
CA LEU A 101 19.73 -28.04 7.71
C LEU A 101 20.87 -28.79 8.41
N GLU A 102 21.87 -28.07 8.91
CA GLU A 102 22.85 -28.68 9.81
C GLU A 102 22.19 -28.89 11.19
N ALA A 103 22.48 -30.02 11.81
CA ALA A 103 21.97 -30.41 13.12
C ALA A 103 22.57 -29.60 14.29
N ASP A 104 23.41 -28.60 13.99
CA ASP A 104 24.32 -27.97 14.95
C ASP A 104 23.65 -26.90 15.84
N GLU A 105 22.49 -26.37 15.43
CA GLU A 105 21.86 -25.22 16.12
C GLU A 105 20.78 -25.60 17.15
N THR A 106 20.37 -26.88 17.22
CA THR A 106 19.48 -27.39 18.29
C THR A 106 20.18 -27.55 19.64
N ALA A 107 21.51 -27.45 19.68
CA ALA A 107 22.32 -27.71 20.87
C ALA A 107 22.24 -26.62 21.96
N THR A 108 21.59 -25.48 21.68
CA THR A 108 21.56 -24.32 22.60
C THR A 108 20.37 -24.34 23.56
N LEU A 109 19.27 -25.04 23.23
CA LEU A 109 18.05 -25.05 24.04
C LEU A 109 17.94 -26.31 24.90
N GLY A 110 17.40 -26.14 26.11
CA GLY A 110 17.08 -27.26 26.99
C GLY A 110 15.92 -28.11 26.45
N ARG A 111 15.74 -29.31 27.01
CA ARG A 111 14.63 -30.21 26.61
C ARG A 111 13.25 -29.57 26.82
N GLU A 112 13.09 -28.79 27.90
CA GLU A 112 11.83 -28.11 28.22
C GLU A 112 11.51 -27.03 27.19
N ASP A 113 12.48 -26.14 26.89
CA ASP A 113 12.32 -25.11 25.85
C ASP A 113 12.00 -25.71 24.48
N MET A 114 12.57 -26.88 24.15
CA MET A 114 12.29 -27.58 22.90
C MET A 114 10.86 -28.10 22.82
N ILE A 115 10.29 -28.57 23.94
CA ILE A 115 8.88 -28.98 24.01
C ILE A 115 7.98 -27.76 23.79
N ASP A 116 8.26 -26.68 24.51
CA ASP A 116 7.49 -25.44 24.38
C ASP A 116 7.56 -24.86 22.96
N LEU A 117 8.74 -24.90 22.33
CA LEU A 117 8.92 -24.47 20.94
C LEU A 117 8.09 -25.30 19.98
N GLU A 118 8.07 -26.63 20.15
CA GLU A 118 7.24 -27.51 19.35
C GLU A 118 5.74 -27.22 19.53
N ASP A 119 5.31 -26.92 20.76
CA ASP A 119 3.91 -26.67 21.06
C ASP A 119 3.44 -25.32 20.50
N VAL A 120 4.25 -24.25 20.63
CA VAL A 120 4.01 -22.96 19.97
C VAL A 120 3.95 -23.14 18.46
N LEU A 121 4.89 -23.87 17.87
CA LEU A 121 4.93 -24.13 16.43
C LEU A 121 3.67 -24.89 15.98
N LYS A 122 3.32 -25.99 16.64
CA LYS A 122 2.15 -26.84 16.29
C LYS A 122 0.85 -26.04 16.37
N GLU A 123 0.68 -25.21 17.40
CA GLU A 123 -0.53 -24.39 17.53
C GLU A 123 -0.59 -23.30 16.44
N GLY A 124 0.52 -22.59 16.20
CA GLY A 124 0.63 -21.59 15.14
C GLY A 124 0.35 -22.16 13.75
N GLU A 125 0.86 -23.36 13.43
CA GLU A 125 0.56 -24.05 12.18
C GLU A 125 -0.92 -24.40 12.02
N LYS A 126 -1.55 -24.94 13.07
CA LYS A 126 -3.00 -25.23 13.06
C LYS A 126 -3.81 -23.95 12.84
N ARG A 127 -3.41 -22.85 13.49
CA ARG A 127 -4.04 -21.53 13.33
C ARG A 127 -3.94 -21.01 11.90
N ARG A 128 -2.74 -20.99 11.32
CA ARG A 128 -2.51 -20.56 9.92
C ARG A 128 -3.26 -21.43 8.93
N MET A 129 -3.26 -22.74 9.12
CA MET A 129 -4.00 -23.67 8.27
C MET A 129 -5.51 -23.41 8.31
N ALA A 130 -6.09 -23.31 9.51
CA ALA A 130 -7.51 -23.02 9.67
C ALA A 130 -7.87 -21.67 9.02
N TYR A 131 -7.06 -20.63 9.27
CA TYR A 131 -7.27 -19.32 8.68
C TYR A 131 -7.15 -19.33 7.15
N HIS A 132 -6.17 -20.05 6.60
CA HIS A 132 -6.03 -20.21 5.15
C HIS A 132 -7.27 -20.84 4.53
N GLN A 133 -7.83 -21.90 5.14
CA GLN A 133 -9.04 -22.54 4.63
C GLN A 133 -10.30 -21.68 4.80
N TYR A 134 -10.37 -20.89 5.87
CA TYR A 134 -11.40 -19.87 6.06
C TYR A 134 -11.38 -18.82 4.93
N LEU A 135 -10.19 -18.37 4.51
CA LEU A 135 -10.07 -17.40 3.40
C LEU A 135 -10.56 -17.96 2.05
N GLN A 136 -10.59 -19.28 1.88
CA GLN A 136 -11.10 -19.94 0.66
C GLN A 136 -12.64 -20.02 0.60
N LEU A 137 -13.35 -19.66 1.67
CA LEU A 137 -14.81 -19.62 1.66
C LEU A 137 -15.31 -18.42 0.85
N ASP A 138 -16.60 -18.42 0.50
CA ASP A 138 -17.27 -17.22 0.00
C ASP A 138 -17.49 -16.19 1.13
N ASP A 139 -17.67 -14.92 0.77
CA ASP A 139 -17.78 -13.83 1.74
C ASP A 139 -19.00 -13.99 2.67
N SER A 140 -20.08 -14.62 2.19
CA SER A 140 -21.24 -14.90 3.04
C SER A 140 -20.87 -15.86 4.16
N CYS A 141 -20.18 -16.97 3.86
CA CYS A 141 -19.75 -17.91 4.91
C CYS A 141 -18.65 -17.35 5.82
N LYS A 142 -17.77 -16.49 5.30
CA LYS A 142 -16.77 -15.80 6.13
C LYS A 142 -17.43 -14.98 7.23
N GLU A 143 -18.40 -14.13 6.86
CA GLU A 143 -19.11 -13.30 7.83
C GLU A 143 -19.93 -14.13 8.81
N VAL A 144 -20.63 -15.17 8.34
CA VAL A 144 -21.37 -16.10 9.23
C VAL A 144 -20.46 -16.71 10.28
N ILE A 145 -19.29 -17.23 9.89
CA ILE A 145 -18.34 -17.85 10.82
C ILE A 145 -17.73 -16.81 11.77
N LYS A 146 -17.35 -15.64 11.25
CA LYS A 146 -16.82 -14.54 12.06
C LYS A 146 -17.78 -14.18 13.20
N TRP A 147 -19.05 -13.94 12.88
CA TRP A 147 -20.07 -13.63 13.89
C TRP A 147 -20.41 -14.82 14.79
N ALA A 148 -20.45 -16.04 14.26
CA ALA A 148 -20.74 -17.24 15.04
C ALA A 148 -19.68 -17.58 16.11
N LEU A 149 -18.48 -16.99 16.00
CA LEU A 149 -17.40 -17.13 16.98
C LEU A 149 -17.35 -15.98 17.99
N THR A 150 -18.19 -14.96 17.84
CA THR A 150 -18.33 -13.87 18.81
C THR A 150 -19.34 -14.23 19.90
N ASP A 151 -19.17 -13.65 21.09
CA ASP A 151 -20.10 -13.79 22.20
C ASP A 151 -21.23 -12.76 22.08
N CYS A 152 -22.06 -12.90 21.05
CA CYS A 152 -23.20 -12.02 20.77
C CYS A 152 -24.52 -12.79 20.75
N LEU A 153 -25.63 -12.08 20.98
CA LEU A 153 -26.96 -12.68 20.92
C LEU A 153 -27.28 -13.13 19.48
N GLN A 154 -27.99 -14.25 19.36
CA GLN A 154 -28.40 -14.78 18.05
C GLN A 154 -29.27 -13.80 17.26
N SER A 155 -30.06 -12.96 17.94
CA SER A 155 -30.84 -11.88 17.32
C SER A 155 -29.96 -10.86 16.63
N ASP A 156 -28.85 -10.49 17.27
CA ASP A 156 -27.98 -9.41 16.82
C ASP A 156 -27.12 -9.91 15.65
N ILE A 157 -26.59 -11.14 15.76
CA ILE A 157 -25.89 -11.82 14.68
C ILE A 157 -26.80 -11.95 13.44
N ALA A 158 -28.05 -12.38 13.63
CA ALA A 158 -29.00 -12.53 12.54
C ALA A 158 -29.34 -11.19 11.86
N ALA A 159 -29.49 -10.12 12.65
CA ALA A 159 -29.74 -8.77 12.15
C ALA A 159 -28.56 -8.26 11.30
N GLU A 160 -27.33 -8.44 11.78
CA GLU A 160 -26.11 -8.03 11.09
C GLU A 160 -25.91 -8.80 9.77
N LEU A 161 -26.15 -10.11 9.81
CA LEU A 161 -26.10 -10.99 8.63
C LEU A 161 -27.30 -10.83 7.69
N LYS A 162 -28.33 -10.08 8.10
CA LYS A 162 -29.60 -9.88 7.37
C LYS A 162 -30.30 -11.20 7.02
N ILE A 163 -30.31 -12.15 7.97
CA ILE A 163 -31.01 -13.43 7.84
C ILE A 163 -32.02 -13.61 8.98
N PRO A 164 -33.12 -14.36 8.79
CA PRO A 164 -34.02 -14.69 9.88
C PRO A 164 -33.31 -15.49 10.98
N VAL A 165 -33.57 -15.17 12.26
CA VAL A 165 -32.98 -15.86 13.42
C VAL A 165 -33.19 -17.38 13.36
N ALA A 166 -34.34 -17.82 12.85
CA ALA A 166 -34.67 -19.24 12.71
C ALA A 166 -33.77 -19.98 11.68
N GLU A 167 -33.20 -19.27 10.70
CA GLU A 167 -32.32 -19.84 9.67
C GLU A 167 -30.84 -19.84 10.08
N LEU A 168 -30.46 -19.03 11.08
CA LEU A 168 -29.07 -18.85 11.50
C LEU A 168 -28.37 -20.16 11.90
N PRO A 169 -28.97 -21.10 12.67
CA PRO A 169 -28.31 -22.36 13.02
C PRO A 169 -27.98 -23.22 11.79
N ALA A 170 -28.89 -23.30 10.82
CA ALA A 170 -28.67 -24.06 9.59
C ALA A 170 -27.56 -23.42 8.73
N ARG A 171 -27.56 -22.09 8.62
CA ARG A 171 -26.49 -21.35 7.91
C ARG A 171 -25.12 -21.56 8.54
N ARG A 172 -25.05 -21.55 9.87
CA ARG A 172 -23.80 -21.84 10.59
C ARG A 172 -23.32 -23.26 10.34
N ALA A 173 -24.22 -24.25 10.41
CA ALA A 173 -23.89 -25.64 10.16
C ALA A 173 -23.29 -25.84 8.75
N ASP A 174 -23.93 -25.31 7.71
CA ASP A 174 -23.43 -25.37 6.33
C ASP A 174 -22.03 -24.73 6.21
N CYS A 175 -21.86 -23.50 6.70
CA CYS A 175 -20.59 -22.79 6.58
C CYS A 175 -19.44 -23.47 7.35
N PHE A 176 -19.69 -23.93 8.59
CA PHE A 176 -18.70 -24.71 9.32
C PHE A 176 -18.40 -26.05 8.65
N HIS A 177 -19.41 -26.73 8.10
CA HIS A 177 -19.22 -27.99 7.38
C HIS A 177 -18.35 -27.79 6.13
N ARG A 178 -18.57 -26.71 5.36
CA ARG A 178 -17.71 -26.35 4.21
C ARG A 178 -16.26 -26.08 4.64
N LEU A 179 -16.07 -25.32 5.72
CA LEU A 179 -14.74 -25.05 6.28
C LEU A 179 -14.04 -26.35 6.66
N PHE A 180 -14.72 -27.24 7.38
CA PHE A 180 -14.15 -28.51 7.82
C PHE A 180 -13.82 -29.43 6.66
N ARG A 181 -14.68 -29.49 5.64
CA ARG A 181 -14.38 -30.21 4.40
C ARG A 181 -13.12 -29.70 3.71
N ASN A 182 -12.90 -28.38 3.68
CA ASN A 182 -11.68 -27.80 3.11
C ASN A 182 -10.44 -28.17 3.95
N ILE A 183 -10.55 -28.12 5.28
CA ILE A 183 -9.47 -28.53 6.20
C ILE A 183 -9.15 -30.03 6.03
N ASP A 184 -10.16 -30.89 6.00
CA ASP A 184 -10.01 -32.33 5.85
C ASP A 184 -9.40 -32.70 4.49
N GLY A 185 -9.82 -31.99 3.42
CA GLY A 185 -9.22 -32.13 2.10
C GLY A 185 -7.73 -31.75 2.08
N ALA A 186 -7.35 -30.67 2.78
CA ALA A 186 -5.96 -30.25 2.90
C ALA A 186 -5.10 -31.23 3.72
N LEU A 187 -5.69 -31.83 4.76
CA LEU A 187 -5.03 -32.84 5.61
C LEU A 187 -5.12 -34.26 5.06
N LYS A 188 -5.87 -34.48 3.96
CA LYS A 188 -6.16 -35.79 3.38
C LYS A 188 -6.77 -36.78 4.39
N THR A 189 -7.65 -36.28 5.26
CA THR A 189 -8.35 -37.09 6.27
C THR A 189 -9.76 -37.46 5.79
N SER A 190 -10.22 -38.68 6.13
CA SER A 190 -11.52 -39.22 5.70
C SER A 190 -12.68 -39.00 6.69
N ASP A 191 -12.42 -38.40 7.86
CA ASP A 191 -13.34 -38.46 9.00
C ASP A 191 -14.11 -37.15 9.20
N ALA A 192 -14.52 -36.53 8.09
CA ALA A 192 -15.28 -35.28 8.11
C ALA A 192 -16.64 -35.49 8.80
N PRO A 193 -16.95 -34.75 9.89
CA PRO A 193 -18.25 -34.83 10.52
C PRO A 193 -19.33 -34.37 9.55
N SER A 194 -20.49 -35.02 9.59
CA SER A 194 -21.66 -34.61 8.82
C SER A 194 -22.12 -33.20 9.22
N GLU A 195 -22.84 -32.51 8.32
CA GLU A 195 -23.40 -31.18 8.60
C GLU A 195 -24.28 -31.16 9.85
N THR A 196 -25.06 -32.22 10.08
CA THR A 196 -25.87 -32.39 11.30
C THR A 196 -25.01 -32.56 12.56
N GLU A 197 -23.88 -33.25 12.48
CA GLU A 197 -22.96 -33.38 13.61
C GLU A 197 -22.28 -32.05 13.93
N ILE A 198 -21.88 -31.29 12.89
CA ILE A 198 -21.36 -29.93 13.03
C ILE A 198 -22.41 -29.01 13.67
N GLY A 199 -23.65 -29.02 13.18
CA GLY A 199 -24.73 -28.18 13.72
C GLY A 199 -25.02 -28.48 15.19
N ASN A 200 -25.07 -29.75 15.58
CA ASN A 200 -25.23 -30.13 16.98
C ASN A 200 -24.02 -29.74 17.85
N ALA A 201 -22.80 -29.92 17.33
CA ALA A 201 -21.60 -29.52 18.05
C ALA A 201 -21.54 -27.99 18.24
N ASP A 202 -21.92 -27.23 17.22
CA ASP A 202 -21.99 -25.77 17.25
C ASP A 202 -23.01 -25.25 18.27
N ALA A 203 -24.23 -25.82 18.26
CA ALA A 203 -25.26 -25.49 19.23
C ALA A 203 -24.84 -25.87 20.66
N TYR A 204 -24.16 -27.00 20.86
CA TYR A 204 -23.66 -27.41 22.17
C TYR A 204 -22.56 -26.47 22.69
N LEU A 205 -21.53 -26.20 21.87
CA LEU A 205 -20.38 -25.37 22.25
C LEU A 205 -20.75 -23.91 22.47
N SER A 206 -21.76 -23.43 21.75
CA SER A 206 -22.24 -22.05 21.87
C SER A 206 -23.40 -21.91 22.86
N ASN A 207 -23.75 -22.97 23.59
CA ASN A 207 -24.80 -22.99 24.61
C ASN A 207 -26.22 -22.63 24.09
N PHE A 208 -26.56 -23.04 22.87
CA PHE A 208 -27.89 -22.85 22.26
C PHE A 208 -28.84 -24.03 22.44
N MET A 209 -28.37 -25.13 23.04
CA MET A 209 -29.23 -26.24 23.43
C MET A 209 -29.96 -25.93 24.73
N ASN A 210 -31.22 -26.38 24.84
CA ASN A 210 -31.91 -26.40 26.13
C ASN A 210 -31.23 -27.43 27.07
N GLU A 211 -31.54 -27.36 28.37
CA GLU A 211 -30.89 -28.21 29.38
C GLU A 211 -31.07 -29.72 29.14
N ALA A 212 -32.22 -30.15 28.60
CA ALA A 212 -32.48 -31.56 28.31
C ALA A 212 -31.61 -32.06 27.15
N ASP A 213 -31.57 -31.31 26.04
CA ASP A 213 -30.79 -31.63 24.85
C ASP A 213 -29.29 -31.56 25.13
N LYS A 214 -28.86 -30.56 25.90
CA LYS A 214 -27.46 -30.40 26.32
C LYS A 214 -27.00 -31.60 27.14
N LYS A 215 -27.83 -32.08 28.09
CA LYS A 215 -27.53 -33.28 28.88
C LYS A 215 -27.47 -34.53 28.02
N ALA A 216 -28.45 -34.73 27.13
CA ALA A 216 -28.48 -35.87 26.21
C ALA A 216 -27.26 -35.89 25.29
N TYR A 217 -26.86 -34.73 24.76
CA TYR A 217 -25.67 -34.61 23.91
C TYR A 217 -24.39 -34.88 24.70
N ALA A 218 -24.27 -34.37 25.93
CA ALA A 218 -23.13 -34.65 26.80
C ALA A 218 -22.98 -36.15 27.12
N ASP A 219 -24.08 -36.87 27.37
CA ASP A 219 -24.05 -38.32 27.58
C ASP A 219 -23.66 -39.08 26.30
N LYS A 220 -24.08 -38.59 25.12
CA LYS A 220 -23.62 -39.11 23.82
C LYS A 220 -22.11 -38.92 23.63
N LEU A 221 -21.54 -37.78 24.04
CA LEU A 221 -20.09 -37.52 23.96
C LEU A 221 -19.27 -38.41 24.90
N ARG A 222 -19.85 -38.91 26.00
CA ARG A 222 -19.18 -39.86 26.92
C ARG A 222 -19.11 -41.27 26.35
N THR A 223 -20.12 -41.67 25.60
CA THR A 223 -20.26 -43.03 25.06
C THR A 223 -19.65 -43.19 23.67
N ASN A 224 -19.64 -42.12 22.85
CA ASN A 224 -19.08 -42.14 21.50
C ASN A 224 -17.72 -41.40 21.46
N ILE A 225 -16.64 -42.17 21.48
CA ILE A 225 -15.25 -41.66 21.46
C ILE A 225 -14.96 -40.88 20.16
N THR A 226 -15.44 -41.37 19.01
CA THR A 226 -15.22 -40.73 17.70
C THR A 226 -15.87 -39.35 17.69
N LEU A 227 -17.15 -39.25 18.08
CA LEU A 227 -17.86 -37.98 18.17
C LEU A 227 -17.18 -37.03 19.18
N SER A 228 -16.74 -37.55 20.33
CA SER A 228 -16.00 -36.77 21.33
C SER A 228 -14.72 -36.15 20.74
N SER A 229 -13.95 -36.95 19.97
CA SER A 229 -12.74 -36.48 19.28
C SER A 229 -13.07 -35.42 18.23
N GLN A 230 -14.11 -35.63 17.42
CA GLN A 230 -14.56 -34.68 16.41
C GLN A 230 -15.01 -33.35 17.02
N VAL A 231 -15.79 -33.37 18.11
CA VAL A 231 -16.23 -32.14 18.80
C VAL A 231 -15.05 -31.40 19.44
N LYS A 232 -14.09 -32.12 20.03
CA LYS A 232 -12.86 -31.49 20.55
C LYS A 232 -12.04 -30.82 19.45
N ARG A 233 -11.91 -31.48 18.30
CA ARG A 233 -11.25 -30.92 17.12
C ARG A 233 -12.00 -29.71 16.58
N PHE A 234 -13.33 -29.78 16.55
CA PHE A 234 -14.21 -28.68 16.14
C PHE A 234 -14.00 -27.44 17.03
N ASP A 235 -14.06 -27.63 18.34
CA ASP A 235 -13.83 -26.58 19.34
C ASP A 235 -12.41 -25.97 19.23
N LEU A 236 -11.38 -26.79 19.03
CA LEU A 236 -10.02 -26.30 18.85
C LEU A 236 -9.90 -25.38 17.63
N ILE A 237 -10.42 -25.78 16.47
CA ILE A 237 -10.35 -24.98 15.25
C ILE A 237 -11.15 -23.68 15.40
N ARG A 238 -12.33 -23.72 16.02
CA ARG A 238 -13.11 -22.52 16.34
C ARG A 238 -12.31 -21.53 17.17
N LYS A 239 -11.65 -22.01 18.24
CA LYS A 239 -10.83 -21.18 19.13
C LYS A 239 -9.63 -20.57 18.40
N LEU A 240 -8.93 -21.36 17.57
CA LEU A 240 -7.79 -20.87 16.78
C LEU A 240 -8.22 -19.85 15.73
N LEU A 241 -9.36 -20.05 15.07
CA LEU A 241 -9.90 -19.07 14.13
C LEU A 241 -10.34 -17.79 14.81
N ALA A 242 -11.03 -17.89 15.94
CA ALA A 242 -11.50 -16.74 16.71
C ALA A 242 -10.34 -15.78 17.06
N GLN A 243 -9.17 -16.34 17.44
CA GLN A 243 -7.94 -15.57 17.70
C GLN A 243 -7.53 -14.67 16.52
N ARG A 244 -7.85 -15.03 15.27
CA ARG A 244 -7.42 -14.31 14.06
C ARG A 244 -8.51 -13.49 13.38
N ILE A 245 -9.78 -13.86 13.53
CA ILE A 245 -10.88 -13.25 12.76
C ILE A 245 -11.88 -12.45 13.61
N CYS A 246 -11.99 -12.76 14.91
CA CYS A 246 -12.85 -11.99 15.80
C CYS A 246 -12.17 -10.68 16.19
N THR A 247 -12.96 -9.67 16.53
CA THR A 247 -12.46 -8.40 17.06
C THR A 247 -11.76 -8.66 18.40
N ASP A 248 -10.53 -8.17 18.53
CA ASP A 248 -9.72 -8.31 19.74
C ASP A 248 -8.79 -7.09 19.81
N THR A 249 -9.14 -6.13 20.68
CA THR A 249 -8.42 -4.86 20.81
C THR A 249 -6.95 -5.07 21.18
N ASP A 250 -6.67 -6.05 22.04
CA ASP A 250 -5.32 -6.38 22.52
C ASP A 250 -4.45 -6.87 21.36
N ARG A 251 -4.98 -7.81 20.58
CA ARG A 251 -4.31 -8.31 19.37
C ARG A 251 -4.11 -7.18 18.36
N ASP A 252 -5.14 -6.37 18.11
CA ASP A 252 -5.11 -5.34 17.08
C ASP A 252 -4.10 -4.23 17.43
N GLU A 253 -3.97 -3.88 18.71
CA GLU A 253 -2.93 -2.98 19.22
C GLU A 253 -1.53 -3.57 18.98
N LEU A 254 -1.30 -4.83 19.38
CA LEU A 254 -0.02 -5.50 19.15
C LEU A 254 0.32 -5.56 17.66
N GLN A 255 -0.62 -5.98 16.81
CA GLN A 255 -0.42 -6.06 15.36
C GLN A 255 -0.05 -4.70 14.76
N HIS A 256 -0.67 -3.61 15.21
CA HIS A 256 -0.31 -2.27 14.79
C HIS A 256 1.13 -1.91 15.16
N GLN A 257 1.56 -2.22 16.39
CA GLN A 257 2.95 -2.00 16.84
C GLN A 257 3.95 -2.84 16.02
N LEU A 258 3.67 -4.14 15.84
CA LEU A 258 4.50 -5.04 15.06
C LEU A 258 4.62 -4.58 13.60
N TYR A 259 3.52 -4.14 12.99
CA TYR A 259 3.50 -3.61 11.62
C TYR A 259 4.36 -2.36 11.46
N ALA A 260 4.28 -1.42 12.41
CA ALA A 260 5.09 -0.21 12.40
C ALA A 260 6.59 -0.54 12.47
N HIS A 261 6.98 -1.47 13.35
CA HIS A 261 8.36 -1.91 13.49
C HIS A 261 8.85 -2.75 12.32
N ARG A 262 7.98 -3.57 11.73
CA ARG A 262 8.29 -4.32 10.51
C ARG A 262 8.78 -3.38 9.41
N ASN A 263 8.07 -2.29 9.19
CA ASN A 263 8.44 -1.32 8.15
C ASN A 263 9.75 -0.61 8.51
N ALA A 264 10.00 -0.31 9.78
CA ALA A 264 11.24 0.33 10.21
C ALA A 264 12.48 -0.58 10.07
N TRP A 265 12.36 -1.86 10.47
CA TRP A 265 13.51 -2.77 10.61
C TRP A 265 13.76 -3.65 9.38
N PHE A 266 12.72 -3.98 8.62
CA PHE A 266 12.82 -4.81 7.41
C PHE A 266 12.61 -3.99 6.12
N SER A 267 12.84 -2.68 6.17
CA SER A 267 12.93 -1.88 4.95
C SER A 267 14.08 -2.38 4.09
N SER A 268 13.78 -2.85 2.87
CA SER A 268 14.82 -3.00 1.86
C SER A 268 15.43 -1.61 1.64
N LYS A 269 16.71 -1.41 1.99
CA LYS A 269 17.53 -0.57 1.12
C LYS A 269 17.40 -1.25 -0.25
N ASP A 270 16.70 -0.63 -1.18
CA ASP A 270 16.52 -1.16 -2.53
C ASP A 270 17.88 -1.32 -3.20
N THR A 271 18.51 -2.48 -2.96
CA THR A 271 19.74 -2.94 -3.60
C THR A 271 19.63 -4.42 -3.96
N SER A 272 18.42 -4.98 -4.11
CA SER A 272 18.25 -6.35 -4.62
C SER A 272 17.80 -6.33 -6.07
N VAL A 273 18.74 -6.65 -6.94
CA VAL A 273 18.54 -7.04 -8.35
C VAL A 273 17.64 -8.28 -8.37
N THR A 274 16.37 -8.11 -8.73
CA THR A 274 15.51 -9.23 -9.18
C THR A 274 15.89 -9.59 -10.62
N PRO A 275 15.64 -10.83 -11.11
CA PRO A 275 15.96 -11.19 -12.48
C PRO A 275 15.01 -10.46 -13.42
N ILE A 276 15.50 -9.29 -13.82
CA ILE A 276 14.93 -8.26 -14.68
C ILE A 276 14.27 -8.83 -15.95
N ARG A 277 14.54 -10.05 -16.38
CA ARG A 277 14.01 -10.62 -17.63
C ARG A 277 12.49 -10.74 -17.68
N ASN A 278 11.84 -11.24 -16.63
CA ASN A 278 10.38 -11.45 -16.67
C ASN A 278 9.60 -10.16 -16.36
N TYR A 279 10.18 -9.31 -15.50
CA TYR A 279 9.64 -8.00 -15.22
C TYR A 279 9.85 -7.04 -16.40
N ILE A 280 10.99 -7.10 -17.13
CA ILE A 280 11.18 -6.36 -18.39
C ILE A 280 10.19 -6.82 -19.43
N ILE A 281 9.87 -8.11 -19.58
CA ILE A 281 8.88 -8.52 -20.58
C ILE A 281 7.48 -7.99 -20.20
N GLY A 282 7.10 -8.09 -18.93
CA GLY A 282 5.83 -7.54 -18.44
C GLY A 282 5.77 -6.00 -18.54
N VAL A 283 6.83 -5.30 -18.13
CA VAL A 283 6.98 -3.85 -18.22
C VAL A 283 7.15 -3.40 -19.67
N ALA A 284 7.76 -4.17 -20.56
CA ALA A 284 7.87 -3.83 -21.97
C ALA A 284 6.53 -4.02 -22.67
N ILE A 285 5.76 -5.07 -22.35
CA ILE A 285 4.40 -5.24 -22.88
C ILE A 285 3.47 -4.14 -22.34
N LEU A 286 3.57 -3.82 -21.04
CA LEU A 286 2.84 -2.70 -20.45
C LEU A 286 3.31 -1.36 -21.02
N ALA A 287 4.61 -1.13 -21.22
CA ALA A 287 5.16 0.10 -21.77
C ALA A 287 4.87 0.24 -23.26
N ILE A 288 4.83 -0.85 -24.04
CA ILE A 288 4.39 -0.85 -25.44
C ILE A 288 2.88 -0.64 -25.51
N GLY A 289 2.10 -1.23 -24.61
CA GLY A 289 0.67 -0.99 -24.49
C GLY A 289 0.35 0.45 -24.06
N LEU A 290 1.10 0.99 -23.10
CA LEU A 290 1.01 2.36 -22.63
C LEU A 290 1.51 3.33 -23.70
N ALA A 291 2.61 3.01 -24.40
CA ALA A 291 3.13 3.83 -25.49
C ALA A 291 2.19 3.83 -26.69
N THR A 292 1.57 2.69 -27.05
CA THR A 292 0.55 2.65 -28.11
C THR A 292 -0.74 3.34 -27.70
N MET A 293 -1.16 3.21 -26.43
CA MET A 293 -2.29 3.95 -25.86
C MET A 293 -2.03 5.47 -25.79
N LEU A 294 -0.81 5.90 -25.47
CA LEU A 294 -0.37 7.30 -25.48
C LEU A 294 -0.18 7.84 -26.91
N TYR A 295 0.19 6.98 -27.86
CA TYR A 295 0.35 7.33 -29.27
C TYR A 295 -0.99 7.47 -29.99
N ILE A 296 -2.06 6.83 -29.51
CA ILE A 296 -3.39 6.81 -30.15
C ILE A 296 -4.44 7.63 -29.37
N SER A 297 -4.18 8.07 -28.13
CA SER A 297 -5.11 8.89 -27.33
C SER A 297 -4.71 10.38 -27.26
N PRO A 298 -5.63 11.33 -27.54
CA PRO A 298 -5.31 12.74 -27.76
C PRO A 298 -5.27 13.53 -26.44
N TRP A 299 -4.22 13.35 -25.64
CA TRP A 299 -3.86 14.35 -24.63
C TRP A 299 -2.88 15.34 -25.27
N ARG A 300 -3.39 16.50 -25.67
CA ARG A 300 -2.64 17.55 -26.40
C ARG A 300 -1.34 17.86 -25.64
N LYS A 301 -0.19 17.64 -26.28
CA LYS A 301 1.05 18.34 -25.91
C LYS A 301 0.68 19.82 -25.78
N ASN A 302 0.97 20.45 -24.64
CA ASN A 302 0.72 21.88 -24.46
C ASN A 302 1.77 22.66 -25.27
N ILE A 303 1.61 22.69 -26.61
CA ILE A 303 2.56 23.33 -27.54
C ILE A 303 2.79 24.78 -27.11
N TYR A 304 1.74 25.46 -26.62
CA TYR A 304 1.87 26.82 -26.07
C TYR A 304 2.98 26.94 -25.00
N SER A 305 3.10 26.01 -24.05
CA SER A 305 4.11 26.10 -22.97
C SER A 305 5.54 25.89 -23.46
N GLN A 306 5.75 25.28 -24.63
CA GLN A 306 7.08 25.10 -25.23
C GLN A 306 7.59 26.36 -25.93
N PHE A 307 6.67 27.18 -26.44
CA PHE A 307 7.00 28.34 -27.28
C PHE A 307 6.79 29.70 -26.58
N SER A 308 6.12 29.72 -25.41
CA SER A 308 5.84 30.95 -24.63
C SER A 308 6.96 31.41 -23.69
N SER A 309 8.12 30.76 -23.66
CA SER A 309 9.27 31.14 -22.84
C SER A 309 9.98 32.40 -23.35
N THR A 310 9.36 33.55 -23.15
CA THR A 310 10.05 34.84 -23.28
C THR A 310 10.63 35.23 -21.95
N GLU A 311 11.92 35.52 -21.95
CA GLU A 311 12.58 36.22 -20.86
C GLU A 311 12.54 37.72 -21.16
N MET A 312 12.18 38.51 -20.17
CA MET A 312 12.35 39.96 -20.20
C MET A 312 13.84 40.27 -20.07
N GLN A 313 14.48 40.59 -21.19
CA GLN A 313 15.87 41.04 -21.26
C GLN A 313 15.93 42.55 -21.52
N ALA A 314 16.96 43.21 -20.99
CA ALA A 314 17.20 44.63 -21.23
C ALA A 314 17.75 44.82 -22.66
N PHE A 315 16.89 45.18 -23.61
CA PHE A 315 17.28 45.54 -24.98
C PHE A 315 17.83 46.98 -25.05
N GLY A 316 19.13 47.15 -24.82
CA GLY A 316 19.83 48.42 -25.05
C GLY A 316 19.27 49.61 -24.26
N ASN A 317 19.64 50.83 -24.65
CA ASN A 317 19.25 52.03 -23.89
C ASN A 317 17.74 52.30 -23.82
N ASP A 318 16.93 51.76 -24.74
CA ASP A 318 15.47 51.97 -24.76
C ASP A 318 14.72 51.09 -23.73
N SER A 319 15.38 50.06 -23.20
CA SER A 319 14.86 49.22 -22.10
C SER A 319 15.08 49.81 -20.71
N LEU A 320 15.73 50.98 -20.59
CA LEU A 320 16.00 51.64 -19.31
C LEU A 320 14.74 52.13 -18.56
N ASP A 321 13.57 52.13 -19.19
CA ASP A 321 12.33 52.63 -18.58
C ASP A 321 11.53 51.56 -17.81
N LEU A 322 11.98 50.29 -17.81
CA LEU A 322 11.35 49.23 -17.01
C LEU A 322 12.16 48.96 -15.74
N PRO A 323 11.59 49.18 -14.55
CA PRO A 323 12.20 48.82 -13.28
C PRO A 323 12.59 47.32 -13.21
N GLN A 324 13.75 47.02 -12.60
CA GLN A 324 14.33 45.67 -12.56
C GLN A 324 13.46 44.64 -11.81
N ASP A 325 12.68 45.10 -10.85
CA ASP A 325 11.67 44.33 -10.12
C ASP A 325 10.59 43.76 -11.05
N ILE A 326 10.09 44.55 -12.02
CA ILE A 326 9.13 44.06 -13.03
C ILE A 326 9.75 42.92 -13.86
N MET A 327 11.01 43.07 -14.26
CA MET A 327 11.73 42.04 -15.01
C MET A 327 11.88 40.75 -14.20
N ALA A 328 12.20 40.87 -12.92
CA ALA A 328 12.36 39.73 -12.02
C ALA A 328 11.04 38.99 -11.78
N GLU A 329 9.93 39.71 -11.60
CA GLU A 329 8.60 39.14 -11.44
C GLU A 329 8.15 38.39 -12.70
N PHE A 330 8.31 39.04 -13.87
CA PHE A 330 7.97 38.45 -15.16
C PHE A 330 8.77 37.15 -15.42
N ASN A 331 10.09 37.19 -15.22
CA ASN A 331 10.96 36.04 -15.44
C ASN A 331 10.75 34.89 -14.44
N ARG A 332 10.13 35.18 -13.28
CA ARG A 332 9.70 34.15 -12.30
C ARG A 332 8.31 33.60 -12.59
N GLY A 333 7.62 34.09 -13.63
CA GLY A 333 6.27 33.69 -13.98
C GLY A 333 5.18 34.33 -13.12
N HIS A 334 5.51 35.36 -12.32
CA HIS A 334 4.53 36.12 -11.52
C HIS A 334 3.79 37.15 -12.39
N PHE A 335 3.07 36.66 -13.40
CA PHE A 335 2.45 37.51 -14.43
C PHE A 335 1.40 38.48 -13.88
N SER A 336 0.72 38.14 -12.78
CA SER A 336 -0.25 39.03 -12.12
C SER A 336 0.43 40.26 -11.50
N ASP A 337 1.55 40.05 -10.81
CA ASP A 337 2.31 41.13 -10.15
C ASP A 337 2.98 42.01 -11.22
N ALA A 338 3.61 41.38 -12.21
CA ALA A 338 4.19 42.08 -13.35
C ALA A 338 3.14 42.91 -14.10
N LEU A 339 1.93 42.38 -14.32
CA LEU A 339 0.82 43.10 -14.96
C LEU A 339 0.44 44.37 -14.18
N GLN A 340 0.38 44.30 -12.85
CA GLN A 340 0.08 45.47 -12.01
C GLN A 340 1.13 46.58 -12.20
N HIS A 341 2.41 46.23 -12.16
CA HIS A 341 3.49 47.20 -12.34
C HIS A 341 3.56 47.76 -13.76
N LEU A 342 3.35 46.92 -14.78
CA LEU A 342 3.30 47.34 -16.18
C LEU A 342 2.14 48.30 -16.47
N ASN A 343 0.99 48.13 -15.81
CA ASN A 343 -0.10 49.11 -15.87
C ASN A 343 0.33 50.48 -15.33
N ALA A 344 0.99 50.52 -14.18
CA ALA A 344 1.49 51.76 -13.60
C ALA A 344 2.54 52.45 -14.49
N VAL A 345 3.36 51.68 -15.21
CA VAL A 345 4.31 52.23 -16.20
C VAL A 345 3.56 52.88 -17.36
N LEU A 346 2.54 52.20 -17.91
CA LEU A 346 1.77 52.68 -19.05
C LEU A 346 0.81 53.83 -18.71
N GLU A 347 0.41 53.98 -17.44
CA GLU A 347 -0.31 55.17 -16.97
C GLU A 347 0.58 56.43 -17.02
N LYS A 348 1.87 56.29 -16.69
CA LYS A 348 2.84 57.40 -16.69
C LYS A 348 3.44 57.67 -18.06
N ASN A 349 3.72 56.61 -18.81
CA ASN A 349 4.28 56.66 -20.15
C ASN A 349 3.49 55.73 -21.09
N PRO A 350 2.33 56.20 -21.61
CA PRO A 350 1.51 55.41 -22.52
C PRO A 350 2.22 54.99 -23.81
N GLU A 351 3.30 55.67 -24.21
CA GLU A 351 4.03 55.35 -25.45
C GLU A 351 5.13 54.30 -25.25
N ASN A 352 5.33 53.80 -24.03
CA ASN A 352 6.34 52.78 -23.75
C ASN A 352 5.99 51.44 -24.43
N ILE A 353 6.65 51.17 -25.55
CA ILE A 353 6.37 50.01 -26.40
C ILE A 353 6.76 48.68 -25.74
N TYR A 354 7.82 48.68 -24.91
CA TYR A 354 8.26 47.50 -24.18
C TYR A 354 7.31 47.14 -23.06
N ALA A 355 6.87 48.13 -22.27
CA ALA A 355 5.85 47.94 -21.24
C ALA A 355 4.55 47.41 -21.84
N ARG A 356 4.13 47.95 -22.99
CA ARG A 356 2.94 47.49 -23.71
C ARG A 356 3.09 46.06 -24.22
N TYR A 357 4.24 45.71 -24.80
CA TYR A 357 4.52 44.35 -25.25
C TYR A 357 4.45 43.33 -24.10
N PHE A 358 5.19 43.57 -23.01
CA PHE A 358 5.20 42.64 -21.88
C PHE A 358 3.86 42.59 -21.15
N ARG A 359 3.09 43.68 -21.12
CA ARG A 359 1.71 43.64 -20.63
C ARG A 359 0.86 42.70 -21.46
N GLY A 360 0.98 42.80 -22.79
CA GLY A 360 0.36 41.88 -23.74
C GLY A 360 0.71 40.42 -23.44
N VAL A 361 2.00 40.11 -23.21
CA VAL A 361 2.44 38.75 -22.86
C VAL A 361 1.84 38.27 -21.54
N CYS A 362 1.91 39.06 -20.46
CA CYS A 362 1.27 38.71 -19.18
C CYS A 362 -0.22 38.41 -19.34
N LEU A 363 -0.92 39.21 -20.15
CA LEU A 363 -2.35 39.03 -20.42
C LEU A 363 -2.63 37.73 -21.19
N VAL A 364 -1.77 37.31 -22.12
CA VAL A 364 -1.88 35.99 -22.76
C VAL A 364 -1.76 34.88 -21.71
N ASP A 365 -0.76 34.96 -20.83
CA ASP A 365 -0.54 33.93 -19.79
C ASP A 365 -1.69 33.88 -18.77
N LEU A 366 -2.21 35.03 -18.36
CA LEU A 366 -3.38 35.17 -17.49
C LEU A 366 -4.73 34.90 -18.17
N ASN A 367 -4.72 34.47 -19.44
CA ASN A 367 -5.90 34.10 -20.22
C ASN A 367 -6.88 35.27 -20.47
N GLN A 368 -6.37 36.50 -20.51
CA GLN A 368 -7.11 37.72 -20.88
C GLN A 368 -6.84 38.08 -22.35
N ILE A 369 -7.32 37.21 -23.25
CA ILE A 369 -6.86 37.15 -24.64
C ILE A 369 -7.22 38.39 -25.46
N GLU A 370 -8.42 38.95 -25.31
CA GLU A 370 -8.81 40.12 -26.11
C GLU A 370 -7.96 41.36 -25.77
N ALA A 371 -7.73 41.59 -24.47
CA ALA A 371 -6.87 42.67 -23.99
C ALA A 371 -5.41 42.45 -24.43
N ALA A 372 -4.91 41.21 -24.33
CA ALA A 372 -3.58 40.85 -24.78
C ALA A 372 -3.36 41.17 -26.26
N ARG A 373 -4.27 40.71 -27.13
CA ARG A 373 -4.18 40.94 -28.58
C ARG A 373 -4.25 42.42 -28.92
N LYS A 374 -5.06 43.21 -28.20
CA LYS A 374 -5.14 44.65 -28.41
C LYS A 374 -3.78 45.33 -28.18
N ASP A 375 -3.10 45.00 -27.09
CA ASP A 375 -1.78 45.55 -26.77
C ASP A 375 -0.71 45.09 -27.76
N LEU A 376 -0.69 43.80 -28.06
CA LEU A 376 0.28 43.21 -29.00
C LEU A 376 0.08 43.76 -30.42
N LEU A 377 -1.16 44.00 -30.85
CA LEU A 377 -1.46 44.57 -32.16
C LEU A 377 -0.96 46.02 -32.27
N MET A 378 -1.05 46.81 -31.21
CA MET A 378 -0.43 48.15 -31.18
C MET A 378 1.09 48.08 -31.33
N VAL A 379 1.74 47.09 -30.69
CA VAL A 379 3.19 46.87 -30.83
C VAL A 379 3.56 46.42 -32.24
N TYR A 380 2.78 45.50 -32.81
CA TYR A 380 2.99 44.98 -34.16
C TYR A 380 2.87 46.06 -35.24
N ASN A 381 1.88 46.96 -35.11
CA ASN A 381 1.61 48.02 -36.09
C ASN A 381 2.64 49.17 -36.05
N GLY A 382 3.47 49.24 -35.00
CA GLY A 382 4.51 50.26 -34.87
C GLY A 382 5.79 49.93 -35.63
N ASP A 383 6.56 50.95 -36.01
CA ASP A 383 7.92 50.75 -36.53
C ASP A 383 8.91 50.64 -35.37
N ASN A 384 9.06 49.42 -34.85
CA ASN A 384 9.93 49.12 -33.72
C ASN A 384 10.58 47.73 -33.86
N LYS A 385 11.63 47.49 -33.07
CA LYS A 385 12.45 46.27 -33.14
C LYS A 385 11.72 45.01 -32.66
N ILE A 386 10.67 45.14 -31.85
CA ILE A 386 9.96 44.02 -31.22
C ILE A 386 8.62 43.68 -31.89
N ARG A 387 8.26 44.36 -32.99
CA ARG A 387 6.97 44.16 -33.66
C ARG A 387 6.71 42.70 -34.06
N TYR A 388 7.75 41.97 -34.48
CA TYR A 388 7.63 40.56 -34.85
C TYR A 388 7.59 39.62 -33.64
N GLU A 389 8.09 40.04 -32.47
CA GLU A 389 7.84 39.34 -31.21
C GLU A 389 6.38 39.46 -30.81
N ALA A 390 5.77 40.64 -31.01
CA ALA A 390 4.35 40.83 -30.77
C ALA A 390 3.49 39.98 -31.72
N ALA A 391 3.81 39.91 -33.01
CA ALA A 391 3.15 39.02 -33.97
C ALA A 391 3.20 37.55 -33.52
N PHE A 392 4.35 37.10 -33.02
CA PHE A 392 4.53 35.74 -32.51
C PHE A 392 3.64 35.46 -31.30
N TYR A 393 3.54 36.40 -30.36
CA TYR A 393 2.63 36.27 -29.22
C TYR A 393 1.15 36.33 -29.59
N ILE A 394 0.79 37.08 -30.64
CA ILE A 394 -0.57 37.02 -31.19
C ILE A 394 -0.83 35.61 -31.74
N ALA A 395 0.11 35.02 -32.48
CA ALA A 395 -0.02 33.63 -32.94
C ALA A 395 -0.18 32.64 -31.77
N LEU A 396 0.62 32.79 -30.70
CA LEU A 396 0.52 31.94 -29.51
C LEU A 396 -0.82 32.11 -28.78
N SER A 397 -1.40 33.31 -28.78
CA SER A 397 -2.71 33.53 -28.18
C SER A 397 -3.81 32.75 -28.91
N TYR A 398 -3.78 32.68 -30.25
CA TYR A 398 -4.70 31.85 -31.04
C TYR A 398 -4.46 30.36 -30.80
N LEU A 399 -3.20 29.93 -30.71
CA LEU A 399 -2.85 28.56 -30.37
C LEU A 399 -3.42 28.14 -29.01
N LYS A 400 -3.34 29.03 -28.00
CA LYS A 400 -3.85 28.79 -26.64
C LYS A 400 -5.36 28.57 -26.62
N GLU A 401 -6.10 29.26 -27.48
CA GLU A 401 -7.55 29.08 -27.65
C GLU A 401 -7.92 27.92 -28.58
N GLY A 402 -6.94 27.25 -29.20
CA GLY A 402 -7.16 26.14 -30.14
C GLY A 402 -7.42 26.57 -31.59
N HIS A 403 -7.28 27.86 -31.90
CA HIS A 403 -7.43 28.47 -33.22
C HIS A 403 -6.17 28.28 -34.07
N LYS A 404 -5.99 27.06 -34.57
CA LYS A 404 -4.78 26.64 -35.29
C LYS A 404 -4.56 27.40 -36.60
N GLN A 405 -5.62 27.71 -37.34
CA GLN A 405 -5.49 28.38 -38.64
C GLN A 405 -5.04 29.83 -38.45
N GLU A 406 -5.66 30.54 -37.52
CA GLU A 406 -5.37 31.92 -37.17
C GLU A 406 -3.96 32.04 -36.58
N CYS A 407 -3.50 31.03 -35.83
CA CYS A 407 -2.11 30.92 -35.42
C CYS A 407 -1.16 30.89 -36.63
N LEU A 408 -1.41 30.02 -37.61
CA LEU A 408 -0.60 29.94 -38.83
C LEU A 408 -0.63 31.24 -39.63
N ASP A 409 -1.80 31.87 -39.76
CA ASP A 409 -1.97 33.15 -40.48
C ASP A 409 -1.14 34.29 -39.87
N TRP A 410 -0.91 34.27 -38.55
CA TRP A 410 -0.01 35.21 -37.88
C TRP A 410 1.46 34.84 -38.02
N LEU A 411 1.79 33.55 -37.97
CA LEU A 411 3.19 33.08 -38.12
C LEU A 411 3.76 33.41 -39.50
N VAL A 412 2.97 33.31 -40.56
CA VAL A 412 3.43 33.61 -41.93
C VAL A 412 3.71 35.10 -42.17
N GLN A 413 3.27 35.99 -41.28
CA GLN A 413 3.53 37.43 -41.37
C GLN A 413 4.93 37.82 -40.84
N ILE A 414 5.65 36.89 -40.20
CA ILE A 414 6.98 37.13 -39.64
C ILE A 414 8.04 36.78 -40.70
N PRO A 415 8.84 37.76 -41.18
CA PRO A 415 9.81 37.53 -42.26
C PRO A 415 11.04 36.77 -41.78
N GLU A 416 11.77 36.15 -42.72
CA GLU A 416 12.98 35.36 -42.45
C GLU A 416 14.08 36.14 -41.71
N GLY A 417 14.16 37.46 -41.92
CA GLY A 417 15.10 38.33 -41.23
C GLY A 417 14.71 38.72 -39.79
N ALA A 418 13.57 38.25 -39.27
CA ALA A 418 13.14 38.59 -37.91
C ALA A 418 13.95 37.81 -36.85
N PRO A 419 14.29 38.41 -35.70
CA PRO A 419 15.07 37.74 -34.65
C PRO A 419 14.47 36.41 -34.15
N ASN A 420 13.15 36.31 -34.15
CA ASN A 420 12.41 35.13 -33.69
C ASN A 420 12.02 34.14 -34.80
N TYR A 421 12.50 34.33 -36.04
CA TYR A 421 12.07 33.49 -37.18
C TYR A 421 12.36 31.99 -37.00
N ILE A 422 13.46 31.63 -36.31
CA ILE A 422 13.75 30.22 -35.98
C ILE A 422 12.66 29.61 -35.08
N LYS A 423 12.11 30.38 -34.12
CA LYS A 423 10.99 29.93 -33.28
C LYS A 423 9.72 29.76 -34.11
N VAL A 424 9.49 30.65 -35.07
CA VAL A 424 8.37 30.59 -36.02
C VAL A 424 8.41 29.30 -36.85
N GLN A 425 9.55 28.98 -37.46
CA GLN A 425 9.68 27.77 -38.28
C GLN A 425 9.40 26.50 -37.47
N LYS A 426 9.99 26.40 -36.27
CA LYS A 426 9.75 25.26 -35.37
C LYS A 426 8.28 25.13 -34.98
N LEU A 427 7.60 26.25 -34.70
CA LEU A 427 6.18 26.21 -34.36
C LEU A 427 5.34 25.80 -35.57
N ILE A 428 5.63 26.29 -36.77
CA ILE A 428 4.94 25.88 -38.00
C ILE A 428 5.11 24.38 -38.26
N GLU A 429 6.31 23.83 -38.06
CA GLU A 429 6.59 22.39 -38.19
C GLU A 429 5.80 21.57 -37.16
N GLU A 430 5.80 21.96 -35.88
CA GLU A 430 5.02 21.32 -34.82
C GLU A 430 3.50 21.41 -35.05
N LEU A 431 3.03 22.46 -35.71
CA LEU A 431 1.62 22.57 -36.10
C LEU A 431 1.30 21.76 -37.36
N LYS A 432 2.27 21.33 -38.16
CA LYS A 432 2.03 20.51 -39.37
C LYS A 432 2.15 19.01 -39.10
N GLY A 433 2.98 18.62 -38.14
CA GLY A 433 3.03 17.26 -37.59
C GLY A 433 1.80 16.93 -36.77
#